data_AF-A0A962SKV8-F1
#
_entry.id   AF-A0A962SKV8-F1
#
_cell.length_a   1.000
_cell.length_b   1.000
_cell.length_c   1.000
_cell.angle_alpha   90.00
_cell.angle_beta   90.00
_cell.angle_gamma   90.00
#
_symmetry.space_group_name_H-M   'P 1'
#
loop_
_entity.id
_entity.type
_entity.pdbx_description
1 polymer ?
#
loop_
_entity_poly.entity_id
_entity_poly.type
_entity_poly.pdbx_seq_one_letter_code
_entity_poly.pdbx_strand_id
1 'polypeptide(L)'
;MNRLGLGERIGILLALTLLVAAVLLSLDPLPQDPGYHRFADDRKLLGIPNLNDVVSNLAFVLVGALGLVRLFNGRLQAAFHAPSERRPYLLFFAALLLVGLGSTYYHLLPSNERLFWDRLPIATAFLALCAAVVADRIDARAGNGWLLLLLTLSGGVALGYWIWSEWQGQGDLRGYIFIQFYPLLALPLILWLFPRYRICSAGHIGWIIFWYGVAKGLELSDRQIYGLFGQILSGHTLKHLAAALAALVVLRMLQVAADGGKLPLTAKRNRHL
;
A
#
# COMPACT_ATOMS: atom_id res chain seq x y z
N MET A 1 -25.49 -11.08 -13.44
CA MET A 1 -25.26 -10.55 -12.07
C MET A 1 -25.38 -9.01 -12.03
N ASN A 2 -26.35 -8.46 -12.75
CA ASN A 2 -26.50 -7.03 -13.05
C ASN A 2 -27.65 -6.35 -12.26
N ARG A 3 -28.05 -6.91 -11.10
CA ARG A 3 -29.25 -6.45 -10.40
C ARG A 3 -29.03 -5.32 -9.40
N LEU A 4 -27.80 -5.13 -8.91
CA LEU A 4 -27.51 -4.07 -7.95
C LEU A 4 -27.23 -2.74 -8.65
N GLY A 5 -27.96 -1.70 -8.28
CA GLY A 5 -27.70 -0.30 -8.62
C GLY A 5 -26.45 0.25 -7.93
N LEU A 6 -26.00 1.43 -8.37
CA LEU A 6 -24.81 2.09 -7.81
C LEU A 6 -24.92 2.33 -6.29
N GLY A 7 -26.07 2.83 -5.85
CA GLY A 7 -26.33 3.11 -4.42
C GLY A 7 -26.25 1.85 -3.55
N GLU A 8 -26.78 0.73 -4.02
CA GLU A 8 -26.71 -0.55 -3.30
C GLU A 8 -25.27 -1.06 -3.18
N ARG A 9 -24.49 -0.97 -4.26
CA ARG A 9 -23.06 -1.37 -4.24
C ARG A 9 -22.25 -0.51 -3.29
N ILE A 10 -22.47 0.81 -3.29
CA ILE A 10 -21.84 1.73 -2.33
C ILE A 10 -22.31 1.42 -0.90
N GLY A 11 -23.59 1.15 -0.71
CA GLY A 11 -24.16 0.75 0.58
C GLY A 11 -23.49 -0.49 1.15
N ILE A 12 -23.20 -1.50 0.33
CA ILE A 12 -22.46 -2.70 0.74
C ILE A 12 -21.03 -2.35 1.21
N LEU A 13 -20.32 -1.46 0.50
CA LEU A 13 -18.98 -1.01 0.91
C LEU A 13 -19.01 -0.24 2.23
N LEU A 14 -20.00 0.64 2.42
CA LEU A 14 -20.19 1.38 3.66
C LEU A 14 -20.54 0.44 4.82
N ALA A 15 -21.42 -0.53 4.61
CA ALA A 15 -21.75 -1.55 5.60
C ALA A 15 -20.51 -2.36 6.01
N LEU A 16 -19.66 -2.76 5.06
CA LEU A 16 -18.39 -3.42 5.38
C LEU A 16 -17.47 -2.50 6.21
N THR A 17 -17.36 -1.22 5.82
CA THR A 17 -16.52 -0.23 6.52
C THR A 17 -16.97 -0.09 7.98
N LEU A 18 -18.28 0.11 8.20
CA LEU A 18 -18.87 0.27 9.53
C LEU A 18 -18.75 -1.01 10.36
N LEU A 19 -18.94 -2.18 9.75
CA LEU A 19 -18.79 -3.46 10.42
C LEU A 19 -17.36 -3.66 10.92
N VAL A 20 -16.36 -3.47 10.06
CA VAL A 20 -14.94 -3.62 10.46
C VAL A 20 -14.54 -2.59 11.51
N ALA A 21 -15.02 -1.35 11.39
CA ALA A 21 -14.78 -0.31 12.39
C ALA A 21 -15.42 -0.67 13.74
N ALA A 22 -16.68 -1.12 13.74
CA ALA A 22 -17.37 -1.56 14.95
C ALA A 22 -16.67 -2.74 15.63
N VAL A 23 -16.21 -3.73 14.85
CA VAL A 23 -15.42 -4.86 15.36
C VAL A 23 -14.15 -4.36 16.03
N LEU A 24 -13.35 -3.50 15.37
CA LEU A 24 -12.13 -2.98 15.99
C LEU A 24 -12.42 -2.14 17.24
N LEU A 25 -13.42 -1.28 17.21
CA LEU A 25 -13.80 -0.44 18.36
C LEU A 25 -14.33 -1.26 19.54
N SER A 26 -14.82 -2.48 19.31
CA SER A 26 -15.23 -3.41 20.37
C SER A 26 -14.06 -4.12 21.07
N LEU A 27 -12.86 -4.09 20.48
CA LEU A 27 -11.63 -4.56 21.11
C LEU A 27 -11.09 -3.50 22.07
N ASP A 28 -10.38 -3.93 23.12
CA ASP A 28 -9.60 -3.02 23.95
C ASP A 28 -8.57 -2.25 23.10
N PRO A 29 -8.16 -1.03 23.52
CA PRO A 29 -7.06 -0.32 22.88
C PRO A 29 -5.82 -1.22 22.74
N LEU A 30 -5.22 -1.21 21.55
CA LEU A 30 -4.10 -2.08 21.22
C LEU A 30 -2.79 -1.30 21.32
N PRO A 31 -2.02 -1.41 22.42
CA PRO A 31 -0.73 -0.75 22.52
C PRO A 31 0.28 -1.31 21.54
N GLN A 32 1.30 -0.52 21.26
CA GLN A 32 2.49 -1.00 20.57
C GLN A 32 3.22 -2.03 21.43
N ASP A 33 3.32 -3.26 20.92
CA ASP A 33 4.18 -4.29 21.54
C ASP A 33 5.63 -3.78 21.58
N PRO A 34 6.26 -3.66 22.77
CA PRO A 34 7.68 -3.30 22.89
C PRO A 34 8.62 -4.28 22.18
N GLY A 35 8.17 -5.54 22.00
CA GLY A 35 8.88 -6.57 21.24
C GLY A 35 8.97 -6.32 19.75
N TYR A 36 8.13 -5.44 19.20
CA TYR A 36 8.16 -5.06 17.79
C TYR A 36 9.46 -4.36 17.39
N HIS A 37 10.19 -3.77 18.34
CA HIS A 37 11.49 -3.14 18.10
C HIS A 37 12.67 -4.13 18.10
N ARG A 38 12.42 -5.39 18.49
CA ARG A 38 13.47 -6.42 18.62
C ARG A 38 13.49 -7.32 17.38
N PHE A 39 14.23 -6.90 16.36
CA PHE A 39 14.45 -7.67 15.13
C PHE A 39 15.27 -8.95 15.39
N ALA A 40 15.13 -9.92 14.50
CA ALA A 40 15.94 -11.13 14.53
C ALA A 40 17.41 -10.86 14.18
N ASP A 41 17.66 -9.97 13.21
CA ASP A 41 19.00 -9.56 12.81
C ASP A 41 19.38 -8.25 13.50
N ASP A 42 19.96 -8.36 14.70
CA ASP A 42 20.46 -7.23 15.50
C ASP A 42 21.93 -6.91 15.25
N ARG A 43 22.54 -7.56 14.25
CA ARG A 43 23.98 -7.43 14.00
C ARG A 43 24.34 -6.01 13.58
N LYS A 44 25.48 -5.57 14.09
CA LYS A 44 26.13 -4.33 13.67
C LYS A 44 27.25 -4.64 12.69
N LEU A 45 27.06 -4.27 11.43
CA LEU A 45 28.03 -4.48 10.36
C LEU A 45 28.41 -3.11 9.77
N LEU A 46 29.69 -2.87 9.54
CA LEU A 46 30.22 -1.56 9.07
C LEU A 46 29.80 -0.36 9.94
N GLY A 47 29.53 -0.59 11.22
CA GLY A 47 29.05 0.44 12.14
C GLY A 47 27.53 0.69 12.11
N ILE A 48 26.78 0.01 11.24
CA ILE A 48 25.34 0.18 11.07
C ILE A 48 24.60 -0.98 11.79
N PRO A 49 23.72 -0.68 12.78
CA PRO A 49 22.87 -1.69 13.41
C PRO A 49 21.76 -2.15 12.46
N ASN A 50 21.30 -3.40 12.61
CA ASN A 50 20.23 -3.97 11.80
C ASN A 50 20.50 -3.80 10.28
N LEU A 51 21.76 -4.00 9.86
CA LEU A 51 22.24 -3.56 8.54
C LEU A 51 21.34 -4.03 7.39
N ASN A 52 20.92 -5.29 7.41
CA ASN A 52 20.11 -5.84 6.33
C ASN A 52 18.71 -5.22 6.26
N ASP A 53 18.10 -4.90 7.40
CA ASP A 53 16.82 -4.21 7.44
C ASP A 53 16.99 -2.75 6.96
N VAL A 54 18.10 -2.10 7.30
CA VAL A 54 18.44 -0.75 6.79
C VAL A 54 18.65 -0.77 5.27
N VAL A 55 19.47 -1.67 4.75
CA VAL A 55 19.85 -1.68 3.32
C VAL A 55 18.69 -2.13 2.45
N SER A 56 17.87 -3.08 2.90
CA SER A 56 16.72 -3.56 2.12
C SER A 56 15.66 -2.48 1.86
N ASN A 57 15.62 -1.41 2.66
CA ASN A 57 14.78 -0.23 2.40
C ASN A 57 15.16 0.54 1.13
N LEU A 58 16.37 0.35 0.60
CA LEU A 58 16.76 0.90 -0.70
C LEU A 58 15.83 0.42 -1.82
N ALA A 59 15.26 -0.78 -1.70
CA ALA A 59 14.28 -1.28 -2.67
C ALA A 59 13.06 -0.34 -2.79
N PHE A 60 12.52 0.16 -1.66
CA PHE A 60 11.42 1.13 -1.68
C PHE A 60 11.83 2.45 -2.33
N VAL A 61 13.03 2.96 -1.99
CA VAL A 61 13.55 4.20 -2.55
C VAL A 61 13.69 4.10 -4.06
N LEU A 62 14.31 3.02 -4.56
CA LEU A 62 14.52 2.80 -5.99
C LEU A 62 13.19 2.66 -6.74
N VAL A 63 12.26 1.87 -6.22
CA VAL A 63 10.94 1.67 -6.87
C VAL A 63 10.11 2.96 -6.85
N GLY A 64 10.14 3.70 -5.74
CA GLY A 64 9.45 4.98 -5.61
C GLY A 64 10.01 6.05 -6.55
N ALA A 65 11.34 6.20 -6.61
CA ALA A 65 12.01 7.09 -7.55
C ALA A 65 11.69 6.72 -9.01
N LEU A 66 11.81 5.44 -9.35
CA LEU A 66 11.48 4.94 -10.68
C LEU A 66 10.02 5.23 -11.04
N GLY A 67 9.08 4.98 -10.13
CA GLY A 67 7.66 5.24 -10.34
C GLY A 67 7.37 6.73 -10.59
N LEU A 68 7.93 7.62 -9.78
CA LEU A 68 7.80 9.07 -9.98
C LEU A 68 8.35 9.51 -11.33
N VAL A 69 9.58 9.13 -11.66
CA VAL A 69 10.21 9.48 -12.96
C VAL A 69 9.35 8.98 -14.12
N ARG A 70 8.83 7.75 -14.04
CA ARG A 70 8.02 7.16 -15.10
C ARG A 70 6.64 7.82 -15.24
N LEU A 71 6.04 8.36 -14.17
CA LEU A 71 4.78 9.12 -14.24
C LEU A 71 4.89 10.45 -15.00
N PHE A 72 6.10 10.97 -15.18
CA PHE A 72 6.38 12.12 -16.04
C PHE A 72 6.82 11.74 -17.46
N ASN A 73 7.05 10.46 -17.74
CA ASN A 73 7.34 9.98 -19.10
C ASN A 73 6.07 9.97 -19.96
N GLY A 74 6.12 10.56 -21.16
CA GLY A 74 4.98 10.63 -22.09
C GLY A 74 4.33 9.28 -22.41
N ARG A 75 5.09 8.17 -22.38
CA ARG A 75 4.52 6.82 -22.56
C ARG A 75 3.55 6.47 -21.43
N LEU A 76 3.92 6.70 -20.17
CA LEU A 76 3.06 6.35 -19.04
C LEU A 76 1.92 7.37 -18.86
N GLN A 77 2.14 8.63 -19.25
CA GLN A 77 1.09 9.64 -19.27
C GLN A 77 -0.07 9.25 -20.19
N ALA A 78 0.20 8.51 -21.27
CA ALA A 78 -0.84 7.98 -22.16
C ALA A 78 -1.81 6.99 -21.47
N ALA A 79 -1.46 6.45 -20.29
CA ALA A 79 -2.38 5.65 -19.48
C ALA A 79 -3.47 6.50 -18.82
N PHE A 80 -3.44 7.83 -18.89
CA PHE A 80 -4.35 8.73 -18.17
C PHE A 80 -5.10 9.64 -19.15
N HIS A 81 -6.41 9.85 -18.92
CA HIS A 81 -7.22 10.78 -19.72
C HIS A 81 -7.03 12.23 -19.29
N ALA A 82 -6.74 12.46 -18.01
CA ALA A 82 -6.51 13.79 -17.46
C ALA A 82 -5.30 13.78 -16.50
N PRO A 83 -4.56 14.89 -16.40
CA PRO A 83 -3.42 14.99 -15.48
C PRO A 83 -3.77 14.70 -14.01
N SER A 84 -5.02 14.96 -13.59
CA SER A 84 -5.52 14.69 -12.24
C SER A 84 -5.54 13.21 -11.88
N GLU A 85 -5.70 12.31 -12.87
CA GLU A 85 -5.74 10.86 -12.65
C GLU A 85 -4.40 10.28 -12.17
N ARG A 86 -3.32 11.05 -12.28
CA ARG A 86 -1.98 10.69 -11.79
C ARG A 86 -1.82 10.94 -10.30
N ARG A 87 -2.68 11.75 -9.66
CA ARG A 87 -2.48 12.22 -8.28
C ARG A 87 -2.33 11.07 -7.27
N PRO A 88 -3.20 10.03 -7.26
CA PRO A 88 -3.04 8.94 -6.31
C PRO A 88 -1.74 8.17 -6.52
N TYR A 89 -1.29 8.01 -7.77
CA TYR A 89 -0.05 7.30 -8.10
C TYR A 89 1.20 8.14 -7.77
N LEU A 90 1.16 9.46 -8.01
CA LEU A 90 2.21 10.38 -7.57
C LEU A 90 2.37 10.32 -6.05
N LEU A 91 1.25 10.37 -5.32
CA LEU A 91 1.28 10.25 -3.87
C LEU A 91 1.77 8.87 -3.42
N PHE A 92 1.34 7.79 -4.08
CA PHE A 92 1.79 6.43 -3.79
C PHE A 92 3.31 6.28 -3.91
N PHE A 93 3.91 6.69 -5.03
CA PHE A 93 5.35 6.53 -5.24
C PHE A 93 6.18 7.53 -4.42
N ALA A 94 5.68 8.73 -4.16
CA ALA A 94 6.30 9.67 -3.22
C ALA A 94 6.26 9.12 -1.79
N ALA A 95 5.13 8.56 -1.37
CA ALA A 95 5.00 7.88 -0.10
C ALA A 95 5.97 6.69 -0.02
N LEU A 96 6.11 5.88 -1.08
CA LEU A 96 7.04 4.76 -1.11
C LEU A 96 8.51 5.19 -0.94
N LEU A 97 8.93 6.30 -1.55
CA LEU A 97 10.24 6.91 -1.28
C LEU A 97 10.40 7.24 0.21
N LEU A 98 9.39 7.87 0.80
CA LEU A 98 9.37 8.20 2.21
C LEU A 98 9.29 6.97 3.11
N VAL A 99 8.69 5.85 2.68
CA VAL A 99 8.77 4.55 3.38
C VAL A 99 10.22 4.14 3.48
N GLY A 100 10.97 4.14 2.38
CA GLY A 100 12.39 3.77 2.42
C GLY A 100 13.22 4.64 3.39
N LEU A 101 12.98 5.95 3.40
CA LEU A 101 13.68 6.87 4.31
C LEU A 101 13.23 6.73 5.77
N GLY A 102 11.91 6.71 6.02
CA GLY A 102 11.32 6.58 7.35
C GLY A 102 11.64 5.23 8.00
N SER A 103 11.57 4.16 7.21
CA SER A 103 11.94 2.82 7.65
C SER A 103 13.44 2.73 7.94
N THR A 104 14.30 3.30 7.10
CA THR A 104 15.74 3.41 7.41
C THR A 104 15.98 4.14 8.72
N TYR A 105 15.31 5.28 8.93
CA TYR A 105 15.43 6.07 10.16
C TYR A 105 14.98 5.30 11.40
N TYR A 106 13.90 4.52 11.29
CA TYR A 106 13.43 3.62 12.33
C TYR A 106 14.42 2.49 12.61
N HIS A 107 14.88 1.78 11.59
CA HIS A 107 15.77 0.63 11.73
C HIS A 107 17.16 0.96 12.28
N LEU A 108 17.65 2.18 12.04
CA LEU A 108 18.91 2.64 12.62
C LEU A 108 18.85 2.78 14.15
N LEU A 109 17.70 3.13 14.73
CA LEU A 109 17.54 3.24 16.18
C LEU A 109 16.05 3.09 16.56
N PRO A 110 15.55 1.87 16.73
CA PRO A 110 14.12 1.61 16.90
C PRO A 110 13.49 2.34 18.09
N SER A 111 12.40 3.06 17.84
CA SER A 111 11.52 3.64 18.86
C SER A 111 10.14 3.91 18.27
N ASN A 112 9.13 4.18 19.11
CA ASN A 112 7.78 4.52 18.67
C ASN A 112 7.75 5.79 17.81
N GLU A 113 8.51 6.81 18.18
CA GLU A 113 8.56 8.09 17.47
C GLU A 113 9.13 7.94 16.06
N ARG A 114 10.10 7.04 15.87
CA ARG A 114 10.67 6.78 14.55
C ARG A 114 9.81 5.81 13.75
N LEU A 115 9.17 4.86 14.43
CA LEU A 115 8.18 3.98 13.84
C LEU A 115 6.97 4.76 13.31
N PHE A 116 6.60 5.89 13.93
CA PHE A 116 5.62 6.81 13.36
C PHE A 116 6.03 7.30 11.96
N TRP A 117 7.29 7.70 11.79
CA TRP A 117 7.82 8.15 10.50
C TRP A 117 7.98 7.04 9.46
N ASP A 118 8.06 5.77 9.88
CA ASP A 118 7.97 4.60 9.00
C ASP A 118 6.50 4.33 8.60
N ARG A 119 5.58 4.33 9.57
CA ARG A 119 4.18 3.97 9.35
C ARG A 119 3.38 5.02 8.58
N LEU A 120 3.68 6.30 8.76
CA LEU A 120 2.97 7.40 8.10
C LEU A 120 3.04 7.30 6.57
N PRO A 121 4.21 7.15 5.94
CA PRO A 121 4.29 6.95 4.51
C PRO A 121 3.72 5.59 4.08
N ILE A 122 3.82 4.52 4.90
CA ILE A 122 3.17 3.24 4.60
C ILE A 122 1.64 3.42 4.50
N ALA A 123 1.02 4.03 5.51
CA ALA A 123 -0.42 4.32 5.51
C ALA A 123 -0.81 5.16 4.29
N THR A 124 -0.03 6.20 3.99
CA THR A 124 -0.27 7.09 2.85
C THR A 124 -0.24 6.33 1.52
N ALA A 125 0.72 5.41 1.34
CA ALA A 125 0.79 4.57 0.14
C ALA A 125 -0.45 3.68 0.01
N PHE A 126 -0.86 2.98 1.08
CA PHE A 126 -2.07 2.15 1.07
C PHE A 126 -3.33 2.94 0.69
N LEU A 127 -3.52 4.09 1.33
CA LEU A 127 -4.68 4.95 1.16
C LEU A 127 -4.71 5.59 -0.23
N ALA A 128 -3.55 5.97 -0.77
CA ALA A 128 -3.42 6.45 -2.14
C ALA A 128 -3.75 5.37 -3.18
N LEU A 129 -3.32 4.11 -2.95
CA LEU A 129 -3.68 3.01 -3.83
C LEU A 129 -5.19 2.70 -3.77
N CYS A 130 -5.80 2.75 -2.59
CA CYS A 130 -7.26 2.61 -2.45
C CYS A 130 -8.00 3.69 -3.23
N ALA A 131 -7.56 4.95 -3.11
CA ALA A 131 -8.12 6.07 -3.86
C ALA A 131 -7.96 5.89 -5.39
N ALA A 132 -6.82 5.36 -5.85
CA ALA A 132 -6.62 4.99 -7.26
C ALA A 132 -7.64 3.95 -7.75
N VAL A 133 -7.90 2.89 -6.96
CA VAL A 133 -8.88 1.86 -7.35
C VAL A 133 -10.30 2.44 -7.40
N VAL A 134 -10.67 3.31 -6.45
CA VAL A 134 -11.96 4.02 -6.47
C VAL A 134 -12.04 4.94 -7.68
N ALA A 135 -10.97 5.68 -7.99
CA ALA A 135 -10.91 6.55 -9.16
C ALA A 135 -11.13 5.79 -10.48
N ASP A 136 -10.57 4.58 -10.59
CA ASP A 136 -10.61 3.79 -11.81
C ASP A 136 -11.92 3.02 -12.00
N ARG A 137 -12.55 2.57 -10.90
CA ARG A 137 -13.68 1.62 -10.96
C ARG A 137 -15.03 2.21 -10.54
N ILE A 138 -15.04 3.28 -9.76
CA ILE A 138 -16.26 3.82 -9.14
C ILE A 138 -16.49 5.27 -9.58
N ASP A 139 -15.60 6.18 -9.21
CA ASP A 139 -15.75 7.61 -9.50
C ASP A 139 -14.39 8.32 -9.57
N ALA A 140 -14.04 8.76 -10.78
CA ALA A 140 -12.77 9.40 -11.07
C ALA A 140 -12.59 10.75 -10.36
N ARG A 141 -13.67 11.50 -10.09
CA ARG A 141 -13.58 12.82 -9.44
C ARG A 141 -13.33 12.65 -7.95
N ALA A 142 -14.00 11.72 -7.30
CA ALA A 142 -13.83 11.40 -5.89
C ALA A 142 -12.43 10.87 -5.62
N GLY A 143 -12.03 9.79 -6.32
CA GLY A 143 -10.75 9.11 -6.08
C GLY A 143 -9.52 9.95 -6.42
N ASN A 144 -9.61 10.94 -7.31
CA ASN A 144 -8.50 11.88 -7.62
C ASN A 144 -8.59 13.22 -6.88
N GLY A 145 -9.59 13.38 -6.00
CA GLY A 145 -9.95 14.64 -5.36
C GLY A 145 -10.20 14.48 -3.86
N TRP A 146 -11.45 14.69 -3.45
CA TRP A 146 -11.82 14.78 -2.04
C TRP A 146 -11.58 13.46 -1.28
N LEU A 147 -11.79 12.31 -1.92
CA LEU A 147 -11.63 11.02 -1.24
C LEU A 147 -10.15 10.71 -1.01
N LEU A 148 -9.27 11.05 -1.97
CA LEU A 148 -7.82 10.94 -1.79
C LEU A 148 -7.38 11.76 -0.57
N LEU A 149 -7.82 13.01 -0.47
CA LEU A 149 -7.51 13.89 0.65
C LEU A 149 -8.06 13.34 1.97
N LEU A 150 -9.32 12.93 2.00
CA LEU A 150 -9.96 12.41 3.21
C LEU A 150 -9.24 11.15 3.71
N LEU A 151 -8.95 10.21 2.81
CA LEU A 151 -8.26 8.97 3.15
C LEU A 151 -6.86 9.28 3.72
N THR A 152 -6.06 10.12 3.07
CA THR A 152 -4.69 10.40 3.52
C THR A 152 -4.66 11.17 4.85
N LEU A 153 -5.56 12.13 5.04
CA LEU A 153 -5.73 12.80 6.32
C LEU A 153 -6.16 11.83 7.43
N SER A 154 -7.07 10.90 7.14
CA SER A 154 -7.47 9.87 8.11
C SER A 154 -6.29 9.00 8.54
N GLY A 155 -5.34 8.73 7.64
CA GLY A 155 -4.10 8.02 7.97
C GLY A 155 -3.20 8.80 8.92
N GLY A 156 -3.03 10.11 8.68
CA GLY A 156 -2.31 10.99 9.58
C GLY A 156 -2.97 11.09 10.96
N VAL A 157 -4.29 11.22 11.01
CA VAL A 157 -5.06 11.25 12.27
C VAL A 157 -4.93 9.94 13.04
N ALA A 158 -5.07 8.80 12.37
CA ALA A 158 -4.95 7.48 13.02
C ALA A 158 -3.57 7.28 13.65
N LEU A 159 -2.49 7.64 12.95
CA LEU A 159 -1.13 7.51 13.48
C LEU A 159 -0.79 8.58 14.51
N GLY A 160 -1.31 9.80 14.36
CA GLY A 160 -1.18 10.87 15.33
C GLY A 160 -1.85 10.50 16.65
N TYR A 161 -3.05 9.92 16.58
CA TYR A 161 -3.74 9.38 17.74
C TYR A 161 -2.96 8.23 18.40
N TRP A 162 -2.47 7.28 17.59
CA TRP A 162 -1.64 6.19 18.10
C TRP A 162 -0.44 6.73 18.89
N ILE A 163 0.44 7.54 18.29
CA ILE A 163 1.65 8.02 18.99
C ILE A 163 1.31 8.90 20.20
N TRP A 164 0.27 9.72 20.11
CA TRP A 164 -0.20 10.51 21.24
C TRP A 164 -0.67 9.62 22.40
N SER A 165 -1.44 8.57 22.11
CA SER A 165 -1.92 7.61 23.12
C SER A 165 -0.79 6.75 23.71
N GLU A 166 0.27 6.46 22.96
CA GLU A 166 1.49 5.82 23.48
C GLU A 166 2.18 6.70 24.52
N TRP A 167 2.26 8.02 24.29
CA TRP A 167 2.80 8.95 25.27
C TRP A 167 1.99 9.04 26.56
N GLN A 168 0.70 8.66 26.52
CA GLN A 168 -0.15 8.53 27.71
C GLN A 168 -0.04 7.15 28.38
N GLY A 169 0.81 6.26 27.88
CA GLY A 169 0.97 4.90 28.40
C GLY A 169 -0.18 3.94 28.08
N GLN A 170 -1.09 4.33 27.17
CA GLN A 170 -2.23 3.51 26.76
C GLN A 170 -1.94 2.78 25.44
N GLY A 171 -1.59 3.55 24.40
CA GLY A 171 -1.34 3.06 23.04
C GLY A 171 -2.60 2.51 22.34
N ASP A 172 -2.88 3.00 21.14
CA ASP A 172 -4.01 2.50 20.35
C ASP A 172 -3.71 2.42 18.85
N LEU A 173 -3.42 1.20 18.41
CA LEU A 173 -3.13 0.87 17.02
C LEU A 173 -4.36 0.57 16.16
N ARG A 174 -5.57 0.53 16.72
CA ARG A 174 -6.77 0.06 15.99
C ARG A 174 -6.99 0.83 14.69
N GLY A 175 -6.80 2.15 14.70
CA GLY A 175 -6.90 2.97 13.48
C GLY A 175 -5.87 2.61 12.42
N TYR A 176 -4.63 2.34 12.81
CA TYR A 176 -3.58 1.91 11.88
C TYR A 176 -3.77 0.48 11.39
N ILE A 177 -4.27 -0.42 12.24
CA ILE A 177 -4.68 -1.78 11.89
C ILE A 177 -5.81 -1.73 10.85
N PHE A 178 -6.80 -0.86 11.04
CA PHE A 178 -7.86 -0.65 10.06
C PHE A 178 -7.26 -0.31 8.69
N ILE A 179 -6.35 0.66 8.63
CA ILE A 179 -5.72 1.10 7.37
C ILE A 179 -4.92 -0.03 6.71
N GLN A 180 -4.23 -0.87 7.47
CA GLN A 180 -3.43 -1.97 6.92
C GLN A 180 -4.29 -3.13 6.38
N PHE A 181 -5.33 -3.51 7.10
CA PHE A 181 -6.05 -4.77 6.82
C PHE A 181 -7.40 -4.56 6.10
N TYR A 182 -8.08 -3.42 6.30
CA TYR A 182 -9.33 -3.14 5.61
C TYR A 182 -9.21 -3.19 4.08
N PRO A 183 -8.15 -2.64 3.45
CA PRO A 183 -7.97 -2.75 1.99
C PRO A 183 -7.94 -4.19 1.48
N LEU A 184 -7.49 -5.16 2.27
CA LEU A 184 -7.45 -6.58 1.87
C LEU A 184 -8.85 -7.17 1.71
N LEU A 185 -9.86 -6.57 2.36
CA LEU A 185 -11.26 -6.94 2.22
C LEU A 185 -11.97 -6.05 1.19
N ALA A 186 -11.74 -4.74 1.29
CA ALA A 186 -12.40 -3.74 0.47
C ALA A 186 -12.01 -3.84 -1.00
N LEU A 187 -10.73 -4.05 -1.33
CA LEU A 187 -10.29 -4.09 -2.73
C LEU A 187 -10.88 -5.29 -3.49
N PRO A 188 -10.83 -6.55 -2.99
CA PRO A 188 -11.52 -7.66 -3.64
C PRO A 188 -13.02 -7.41 -3.82
N LEU A 189 -13.66 -6.81 -2.81
CA LEU A 189 -15.09 -6.49 -2.87
C LEU A 189 -15.39 -5.41 -3.93
N ILE A 190 -14.58 -4.35 -4.01
CA ILE A 190 -14.69 -3.33 -5.06
C ILE A 190 -14.49 -3.95 -6.44
N LEU A 191 -13.49 -4.82 -6.60
CA LEU A 191 -13.23 -5.51 -7.87
C LEU A 191 -14.42 -6.38 -8.32
N TRP A 192 -15.09 -7.02 -7.36
CA TRP A 192 -16.27 -7.84 -7.60
C TRP A 192 -17.52 -7.00 -7.91
N LEU A 193 -17.80 -5.96 -7.12
CA LEU A 193 -18.95 -5.08 -7.31
C LEU A 193 -18.83 -4.16 -8.54
N PHE A 194 -17.60 -3.75 -8.88
CA PHE A 194 -17.29 -2.82 -9.97
C PHE A 194 -16.30 -3.46 -10.95
N PRO A 195 -16.74 -4.38 -11.81
CA PRO A 195 -15.85 -5.20 -12.64
C PRO A 195 -15.20 -4.41 -13.79
N ARG A 196 -15.76 -3.27 -14.20
CA ARG A 196 -15.18 -2.40 -15.23
C ARG A 196 -14.01 -1.62 -14.65
N TYR A 197 -12.91 -1.57 -15.38
CA TYR A 197 -11.67 -0.89 -15.00
C TYR A 197 -10.95 -0.42 -16.26
N ARG A 198 -10.01 0.51 -16.10
CA ARG A 198 -9.13 0.96 -17.18
C ARG A 198 -7.67 0.74 -16.85
N ILE A 199 -7.29 1.00 -15.60
CA ILE A 199 -5.93 0.82 -15.09
C ILE A 199 -5.87 -0.33 -14.08
N CYS A 200 -6.76 -0.33 -13.09
CA CYS A 200 -6.69 -1.18 -11.90
C CYS A 200 -7.27 -2.57 -12.16
N SER A 201 -6.62 -3.38 -13.00
CA SER A 201 -7.07 -4.74 -13.33
C SER A 201 -7.09 -5.68 -12.12
N ALA A 202 -8.00 -6.65 -12.10
CA ALA A 202 -8.14 -7.58 -11.00
C ALA A 202 -6.88 -8.43 -10.75
N GLY A 203 -6.21 -8.86 -11.83
CA GLY A 203 -4.99 -9.67 -11.72
C GLY A 203 -3.83 -8.92 -11.05
N HIS A 204 -3.59 -7.65 -11.41
CA HIS A 204 -2.53 -6.86 -10.79
C HIS A 204 -2.84 -6.53 -9.32
N ILE A 205 -4.08 -6.18 -9.00
CA ILE A 205 -4.50 -5.96 -7.60
C ILE A 205 -4.37 -7.25 -6.79
N GLY A 206 -4.71 -8.41 -7.36
CA GLY A 206 -4.48 -9.72 -6.74
C GLY A 206 -3.02 -9.98 -6.43
N TRP A 207 -2.11 -9.67 -7.37
CA TRP A 207 -0.66 -9.76 -7.15
C TRP A 207 -0.15 -8.80 -6.08
N ILE A 208 -0.69 -7.57 -6.00
CA ILE A 208 -0.34 -6.61 -4.95
C ILE A 208 -0.74 -7.17 -3.57
N ILE A 209 -1.97 -7.69 -3.44
CA ILE A 209 -2.47 -8.31 -2.21
C ILE A 209 -1.62 -9.53 -1.84
N PHE A 210 -1.29 -10.38 -2.83
CA PHE A 210 -0.45 -11.55 -2.62
C PHE A 210 0.92 -11.16 -2.04
N TRP A 211 1.63 -10.23 -2.69
CA TRP A 211 2.97 -9.81 -2.23
C TRP A 211 2.93 -9.11 -0.88
N TYR A 212 1.87 -8.37 -0.57
CA TYR A 212 1.69 -7.82 0.77
C TYR A 212 1.44 -8.92 1.82
N GLY A 213 0.62 -9.92 1.49
CA GLY A 213 0.40 -11.09 2.34
C GLY A 213 1.70 -11.87 2.59
N VAL A 214 2.53 -12.05 1.56
CA VAL A 214 3.88 -12.61 1.68
C VAL A 214 4.73 -11.76 2.62
N ALA A 215 4.76 -10.43 2.45
CA ALA A 215 5.51 -9.55 3.34
C ALA A 215 5.07 -9.69 4.81
N LYS A 216 3.78 -9.81 5.08
CA LYS A 216 3.26 -10.05 6.44
C LYS A 216 3.63 -11.43 6.99
N GLY A 217 3.60 -12.48 6.16
CA GLY A 217 4.05 -13.81 6.56
C GLY A 217 5.55 -13.83 6.92
N LEU A 218 6.37 -13.13 6.14
CA LEU A 218 7.81 -12.98 6.38
C LEU A 218 8.10 -12.19 7.66
N GLU A 219 7.33 -11.12 7.92
CA GLU A 219 7.40 -10.33 9.17
C GLU A 219 7.10 -11.17 10.41
N LEU A 220 6.05 -11.99 10.37
CA LEU A 220 5.68 -12.88 11.48
C LEU A 220 6.70 -14.00 11.71
N SER A 221 7.43 -14.38 10.66
CA SER A 221 8.40 -15.49 10.68
C SER A 221 9.85 -14.99 10.78
N ASP A 222 10.07 -13.77 11.27
CA ASP A 222 11.36 -13.08 11.21
C ASP A 222 12.52 -13.93 11.74
N ARG A 223 12.38 -14.42 12.99
CA ARG A 223 13.40 -15.24 13.66
C ARG A 223 13.53 -16.63 13.03
N GLN A 224 12.42 -17.24 12.63
CA GLN A 224 12.42 -18.56 12.02
C GLN A 224 13.18 -18.54 10.70
N ILE A 225 12.92 -17.54 9.84
CA ILE A 225 13.64 -17.34 8.59
C ILE A 225 15.11 -17.04 8.87
N TYR A 226 15.41 -16.16 9.84
CA TYR A 226 16.78 -15.86 10.20
C TYR A 226 17.58 -17.11 10.59
N GLY A 227 16.98 -18.01 11.38
CA GLY A 227 17.57 -19.31 11.71
C GLY A 227 17.77 -20.22 10.50
N LEU A 228 16.77 -20.33 9.62
CA LEU A 228 16.81 -21.17 8.41
C LEU A 228 17.90 -20.72 7.43
N PHE A 229 18.14 -19.41 7.30
CA PHE A 229 19.16 -18.83 6.43
C PHE A 229 20.52 -18.69 7.12
N GLY A 230 20.79 -19.47 8.17
CA GLY A 230 22.08 -19.49 8.84
C GLY A 230 22.48 -18.13 9.44
N GLN A 231 21.49 -17.37 9.92
CA GLN A 231 21.65 -16.02 10.45
C GLN A 231 22.22 -15.03 9.43
N ILE A 232 22.01 -15.21 8.13
CA ILE A 232 22.45 -14.25 7.10
C ILE A 232 21.33 -13.30 6.72
N LEU A 233 20.10 -13.82 6.59
CA LEU A 233 18.95 -13.10 6.03
C LEU A 233 17.72 -13.29 6.92
N SER A 234 17.12 -12.20 7.39
CA SER A 234 15.95 -12.25 8.26
C SER A 234 14.64 -12.21 7.49
N GLY A 235 13.54 -12.63 8.13
CA GLY A 235 12.22 -12.48 7.53
C GLY A 235 11.86 -11.01 7.33
N HIS A 236 12.29 -10.14 8.23
CA HIS A 236 12.07 -8.71 8.15
C HIS A 236 12.79 -8.08 6.95
N THR A 237 14.03 -8.48 6.66
CA THR A 237 14.74 -8.06 5.45
C THR A 237 13.99 -8.50 4.19
N LEU A 238 13.53 -9.76 4.15
CA LEU A 238 12.73 -10.27 3.03
C LEU A 238 11.38 -9.58 2.90
N LYS A 239 10.78 -9.14 4.01
CA LYS A 239 9.51 -8.40 4.01
C LYS A 239 9.62 -7.11 3.20
N HIS A 240 10.73 -6.38 3.33
CA HIS A 240 10.95 -5.13 2.60
C HIS A 240 10.99 -5.38 1.10
N LEU A 241 11.69 -6.45 0.68
CA LEU A 241 11.77 -6.85 -0.72
C LEU A 241 10.41 -7.28 -1.27
N ALA A 242 9.66 -8.10 -0.53
CA ALA A 242 8.32 -8.55 -0.91
C ALA A 242 7.34 -7.36 -1.06
N ALA A 243 7.36 -6.41 -0.11
CA ALA A 243 6.54 -5.21 -0.20
C ALA A 243 6.97 -4.29 -1.37
N ALA A 244 8.27 -4.18 -1.67
CA ALA A 244 8.77 -3.45 -2.82
C ALA A 244 8.34 -4.12 -4.16
N LEU A 245 8.26 -5.45 -4.21
CA LEU A 245 7.69 -6.18 -5.34
C LEU A 245 6.21 -5.85 -5.53
N ALA A 246 5.41 -5.73 -4.46
CA ALA A 246 4.03 -5.26 -4.56
C ALA A 246 3.94 -3.88 -5.22
N ALA A 247 4.83 -2.95 -4.85
CA ALA A 247 4.89 -1.63 -5.48
C ALA A 247 5.38 -1.68 -6.95
N LEU A 248 6.27 -2.59 -7.32
CA LEU A 248 6.64 -2.83 -8.71
C LEU A 248 5.46 -3.34 -9.53
N VAL A 249 4.56 -4.14 -8.94
CA VAL A 249 3.32 -4.55 -9.60
C VAL A 249 2.42 -3.34 -9.90
N VAL A 250 2.35 -2.33 -9.02
CA VAL A 250 1.64 -1.06 -9.30
C VAL A 250 2.25 -0.37 -10.51
N LEU A 251 3.59 -0.25 -10.58
CA LEU A 251 4.25 0.33 -11.74
C LEU A 251 3.98 -0.47 -13.03
N ARG A 252 4.02 -1.80 -12.94
CA ARG A 252 3.73 -2.69 -14.08
C ARG A 252 2.29 -2.55 -14.56
N MET A 253 1.34 -2.43 -13.64
CA MET A 253 -0.07 -2.19 -13.93
C MET A 253 -0.26 -0.91 -14.75
N LEU A 254 0.41 0.18 -14.37
CA LEU A 254 0.39 1.44 -15.13
C LEU A 254 1.00 1.30 -16.52
N GLN A 255 2.10 0.54 -16.65
CA GLN A 255 2.74 0.29 -17.95
C GLN A 255 1.84 -0.52 -18.88
N VAL A 256 1.18 -1.55 -18.37
CA VAL A 256 0.24 -2.36 -19.15
C VAL A 256 -0.96 -1.53 -19.60
N ALA A 257 -1.49 -0.65 -18.73
CA ALA A 257 -2.55 0.27 -19.10
C ALA A 257 -2.11 1.26 -20.20
N ALA A 258 -0.90 1.81 -20.10
CA ALA A 258 -0.31 2.67 -21.13
C ALA A 258 -0.16 1.97 -22.48
N ASP A 259 0.23 0.69 -22.48
CA ASP A 259 0.44 -0.09 -23.69
C ASP A 259 -0.89 -0.59 -24.29
N GLY A 260 -1.88 -0.92 -23.46
CA GLY A 260 -3.24 -1.28 -23.89
C GLY A 260 -4.01 -0.12 -24.52
N GLY A 261 -3.69 1.12 -24.15
CA GLY A 261 -4.15 2.33 -24.84
C GLY A 261 -3.52 2.54 -26.23
N LYS A 262 -2.53 1.74 -26.60
CA LYS A 262 -1.84 1.76 -27.91
C LYS A 262 -2.21 0.58 -28.81
N LEU A 263 -3.39 -0.03 -28.66
CA LEU A 263 -3.89 -0.85 -29.78
C LEU A 263 -3.96 0.07 -31.01
N PRO A 264 -3.20 -0.19 -32.09
CA PRO A 264 -3.40 0.55 -33.31
C PRO A 264 -4.84 0.28 -33.76
N LEU A 265 -5.53 1.32 -34.25
CA LEU A 265 -6.84 1.23 -34.90
C LEU A 265 -6.73 0.49 -36.25
N THR A 266 -6.08 -0.66 -36.29
CA THR A 266 -5.94 -1.48 -37.49
C THR A 266 -6.33 -2.93 -37.17
N ALA A 267 -7.43 -3.30 -37.83
CA ALA A 267 -7.84 -4.65 -38.21
C ALA A 267 -8.92 -5.34 -37.36
N LYS A 268 -10.16 -4.85 -37.51
CA LYS A 268 -11.20 -5.68 -38.14
C LYS A 268 -11.90 -4.89 -39.23
N ARG A 269 -11.23 -4.82 -40.39
CA ARG A 269 -11.83 -4.60 -41.70
C ARG A 269 -12.64 -5.87 -42.04
N ASN A 270 -13.87 -5.66 -42.51
CA ASN A 270 -14.71 -6.55 -43.32
C ASN A 270 -14.46 -8.07 -43.23
N ARG A 271 -15.49 -8.79 -42.77
CA ARG A 271 -15.96 -9.93 -43.54
C ARG A 271 -17.36 -9.62 -44.05
N HIS A 272 -17.43 -9.48 -45.37
CA HIS A 272 -18.66 -9.62 -46.14
C HIS A 272 -19.22 -11.02 -45.91
N LEU A 273 -20.52 -11.10 -45.60
CA LEU A 273 -21.58 -11.74 -46.38
C LEU A 273 -22.87 -11.67 -45.56
#